data_AF-A0A0E0FN10-F1
#
_entry.id   AF-A0A0E0FN10-F1
#
_cell.length_a   1.000
_cell.length_b   1.000
_cell.length_c   1.000
_cell.angle_alpha   90.00
_cell.angle_beta   90.00
_cell.angle_gamma   90.00
#
_symmetry.space_group_name_H-M   'P 1'
#
loop_
_entity.id
_entity.type
_entity.pdbx_description
1 polymer ?
#
loop_
_entity_poly.entity_id
_entity_poly.type
_entity_poly.pdbx_seq_one_letter_code
_entity_poly.pdbx_strand_id
1 'polypeptide(L)'
;MAETSSAAAAAQTDAEREEALDRMLTRLALAEDARLAPLLARVLPYAITSLASATASVRKLVMEILSHINKRVKHRPEISLPMLDLWRIYTESTSSTIVRNFCIVYIEMAFERLLSEDKGSIAPDLLINISNVTEQHQGIILRLVVK
;
A
#
# COMPACT_ATOMS: atom_id res chain seq x y z
N MET A 1 -9.12 -29.06 -19.60
CA MET A 1 -10.37 -28.41 -19.13
C MET A 1 -10.23 -27.71 -17.76
N ALA A 2 -9.17 -27.95 -16.97
CA ALA A 2 -8.97 -27.26 -15.69
C ALA A 2 -8.40 -25.82 -15.82
N GLU A 3 -7.60 -25.55 -16.86
CA GLU A 3 -6.94 -24.24 -17.06
C GLU A 3 -7.91 -23.13 -17.48
N THR A 4 -8.95 -23.45 -18.26
CA THR A 4 -9.96 -22.49 -18.70
C THR A 4 -10.87 -21.99 -17.58
N SER A 5 -11.11 -22.80 -16.55
CA SER A 5 -11.93 -22.42 -15.39
C SER A 5 -11.20 -21.46 -14.44
N SER A 6 -9.90 -21.71 -14.21
CA SER A 6 -9.04 -20.83 -13.39
C SER A 6 -8.82 -19.46 -14.05
N ALA A 7 -8.62 -19.43 -15.37
CA ALA A 7 -8.46 -18.19 -16.12
C ALA A 7 -9.74 -17.34 -16.15
N ALA A 8 -10.91 -17.98 -16.28
CA ALA A 8 -12.19 -17.28 -16.24
C ALA A 8 -12.51 -16.71 -14.85
N ALA A 9 -12.24 -17.45 -13.77
CA ALA A 9 -12.40 -16.97 -12.41
C ALA A 9 -11.41 -15.82 -12.10
N ALA A 10 -10.15 -15.94 -12.51
CA ALA A 10 -9.15 -14.87 -12.35
C ALA A 10 -9.55 -13.60 -13.13
N ALA A 11 -10.02 -13.75 -14.38
CA ALA A 11 -10.50 -12.63 -15.20
C ALA A 11 -11.73 -11.96 -14.59
N GLN A 12 -12.65 -12.74 -14.01
CA GLN A 12 -13.82 -12.20 -13.32
C GLN A 12 -13.44 -11.43 -12.05
N THR A 13 -12.47 -11.93 -11.27
CA THR A 13 -11.94 -11.19 -10.11
C THR A 13 -11.17 -9.93 -10.50
N ASP A 14 -10.52 -9.90 -11.66
CA ASP A 14 -9.80 -8.71 -12.14
C ASP A 14 -10.76 -7.63 -12.64
N ALA A 15 -11.86 -8.00 -13.31
CA ALA A 15 -12.90 -7.05 -13.72
C ALA A 15 -13.59 -6.40 -12.50
N GLU A 16 -13.95 -7.20 -11.48
CA GLU A 16 -14.51 -6.69 -10.23
C GLU A 16 -13.52 -5.76 -9.49
N ARG A 17 -12.23 -6.11 -9.51
CA ARG A 17 -11.14 -5.30 -8.95
C ARG A 17 -10.99 -3.98 -9.70
N GLU A 18 -11.05 -4.00 -11.03
CA GLU A 18 -11.00 -2.79 -11.86
C GLU A 18 -12.17 -1.85 -11.52
N GLU A 19 -13.39 -2.36 -11.47
CA GLU A 19 -14.57 -1.56 -11.11
C GLU A 19 -14.48 -1.01 -9.68
N ALA A 20 -13.98 -1.81 -8.73
CA ALA A 20 -13.76 -1.35 -7.35
C ALA A 20 -12.73 -0.22 -7.28
N LEU A 21 -11.60 -0.36 -7.97
CA LEU A 21 -10.56 0.67 -8.06
C LEU A 21 -11.10 1.96 -8.71
N ASP A 22 -11.94 1.85 -9.75
CA ASP A 22 -12.48 3.02 -10.46
C ASP A 22 -13.44 3.81 -9.56
N ARG A 23 -14.32 3.09 -8.85
CA ARG A 23 -15.16 3.70 -7.81
C ARG A 23 -14.32 4.36 -6.71
N MET A 24 -13.21 3.74 -6.32
CA MET A 24 -12.31 4.29 -5.30
C MET A 24 -11.57 5.53 -5.80
N LEU A 25 -11.13 5.55 -7.05
CA LEU A 25 -10.52 6.71 -7.69
C LEU A 25 -11.50 7.88 -7.77
N THR A 26 -12.74 7.62 -8.20
CA THR A 26 -13.82 8.64 -8.24
C THR A 26 -14.08 9.21 -6.85
N ARG A 27 -14.20 8.35 -5.83
CA ARG A 27 -14.37 8.78 -4.44
C ARG A 27 -13.16 9.57 -3.93
N LEU A 28 -11.95 9.18 -4.29
CA LEU A 28 -10.73 9.90 -3.94
C LEU A 28 -10.70 11.28 -4.58
N ALA A 29 -11.11 11.41 -5.84
CA ALA A 29 -11.20 12.68 -6.54
C ALA A 29 -12.19 13.64 -5.85
N LEU A 30 -13.37 13.14 -5.46
CA LEU A 30 -14.43 13.91 -4.81
C LEU A 30 -14.23 14.13 -3.30
N ALA A 31 -13.33 13.39 -2.66
CA ALA A 31 -13.11 13.49 -1.22
C ALA A 31 -12.50 14.84 -0.83
N GLU A 32 -13.12 15.47 0.16
CA GLU A 32 -12.56 16.61 0.89
C GLU A 32 -11.45 16.16 1.86
N ASP A 33 -10.60 17.11 2.23
CA ASP A 33 -9.42 16.86 3.05
C ASP A 33 -9.75 16.20 4.40
N ALA A 34 -10.86 16.60 5.05
CA ALA A 34 -11.31 16.02 6.32
C ALA A 34 -11.67 14.53 6.22
N ARG A 35 -12.07 14.05 5.03
CA ARG A 35 -12.44 12.65 4.78
C ARG A 35 -11.31 11.85 4.15
N LEU A 36 -10.16 12.48 3.90
CA LEU A 36 -9.06 11.86 3.18
C LEU A 36 -8.37 10.77 4.00
N ALA A 37 -7.99 11.05 5.26
CA ALA A 37 -7.33 10.05 6.12
C ALA A 37 -8.12 8.72 6.25
N PRO A 38 -9.43 8.71 6.62
CA PRO A 38 -10.18 7.46 6.70
C PRO A 38 -10.40 6.80 5.34
N LEU A 39 -10.44 7.58 4.25
CA LEU A 39 -10.50 7.03 2.90
C LEU A 39 -9.17 6.33 2.53
N LEU A 40 -8.03 6.96 2.81
CA LEU A 40 -6.70 6.40 2.55
C LEU A 40 -6.45 5.11 3.32
N ALA A 41 -6.98 5.01 4.55
CA ALA A 41 -6.89 3.79 5.36
C ALA A 41 -7.46 2.56 4.64
N ARG A 42 -8.44 2.74 3.75
CA ARG A 42 -8.99 1.66 2.92
C ARG A 42 -8.39 1.64 1.51
N VAL A 43 -8.21 2.80 0.90
CA VAL A 43 -7.82 2.91 -0.51
C VAL A 43 -6.38 2.48 -0.73
N LEU A 44 -5.46 2.92 0.12
CA LEU A 44 -4.05 2.67 -0.08
C LEU A 44 -3.69 1.18 0.05
N PRO A 45 -4.11 0.45 1.11
CA PRO A 45 -3.82 -0.98 1.22
C PRO A 45 -4.38 -1.78 0.05
N TYR A 46 -5.62 -1.51 -0.36
CA TYR A 46 -6.28 -2.22 -1.46
C TYR A 46 -5.62 -1.91 -2.82
N ALA A 47 -5.24 -0.67 -3.07
CA ALA A 47 -4.54 -0.29 -4.29
C ALA A 47 -3.19 -1.00 -4.38
N ILE A 48 -2.42 -1.02 -3.29
CA ILE A 48 -1.11 -1.67 -3.27
C ILE A 48 -1.23 -3.18 -3.48
N THR A 49 -2.13 -3.89 -2.78
CA THR A 49 -2.30 -5.34 -3.00
C THR A 49 -2.79 -5.66 -4.42
N SER A 50 -3.57 -4.76 -5.03
CA SER A 50 -4.03 -4.89 -6.41
C SER A 50 -2.89 -4.81 -7.45
N LEU A 51 -1.69 -4.31 -7.09
CA LEU A 51 -0.51 -4.37 -7.98
C LEU A 51 -0.07 -5.80 -8.33
N ALA A 52 -0.47 -6.79 -7.52
CA ALA A 52 -0.20 -8.19 -7.81
C ALA A 52 -1.00 -8.72 -9.02
N SER A 53 -2.03 -8.00 -9.48
CA SER A 53 -2.82 -8.40 -10.65
C SER A 53 -1.98 -8.39 -11.93
N ALA A 54 -2.14 -9.44 -12.73
CA ALA A 54 -1.52 -9.58 -14.05
C ALA A 54 -2.16 -8.66 -15.10
N THR A 55 -3.33 -8.09 -14.82
CA THR A 55 -4.07 -7.26 -15.75
C THR A 55 -3.50 -5.83 -15.83
N ALA A 56 -3.22 -5.38 -17.05
CA ALA A 56 -2.57 -4.07 -17.28
C ALA A 56 -3.48 -2.88 -16.94
N SER A 57 -4.80 -2.99 -17.18
CA SER A 57 -5.77 -1.95 -16.81
C SER A 57 -5.81 -1.72 -15.31
N VAL A 58 -5.90 -2.81 -14.52
CA VAL A 58 -5.83 -2.78 -13.05
C VAL A 58 -4.56 -2.07 -12.58
N ARG A 59 -3.37 -2.45 -13.08
CA ARG A 59 -2.11 -1.79 -12.69
C ARG A 59 -2.08 -0.31 -13.06
N LYS A 60 -2.59 0.07 -14.24
CA LYS A 60 -2.67 1.48 -14.66
C LYS A 60 -3.53 2.29 -13.69
N LEU A 61 -4.70 1.76 -13.34
CA LEU A 61 -5.64 2.42 -12.43
C LEU A 61 -5.08 2.54 -11.01
N VAL A 62 -4.38 1.52 -10.53
CA VAL A 62 -3.63 1.61 -9.27
C VAL A 62 -2.59 2.72 -9.32
N MET A 63 -1.78 2.81 -10.38
CA MET A 63 -0.77 3.86 -10.49
C MET A 63 -1.39 5.26 -10.50
N GLU A 64 -2.55 5.42 -11.11
CA GLU A 64 -3.32 6.66 -11.08
C GLU A 64 -3.76 7.00 -9.65
N ILE A 65 -4.39 6.05 -8.95
CA ILE A 65 -4.78 6.21 -7.53
C ILE A 65 -3.58 6.62 -6.68
N LEU A 66 -2.45 5.90 -6.77
CA LEU A 66 -1.23 6.19 -6.01
C LEU A 66 -0.69 7.59 -6.34
N SER A 67 -0.74 8.03 -7.59
CA SER A 67 -0.38 9.39 -8.01
C SER A 67 -1.27 10.45 -7.36
N HIS A 68 -2.59 10.21 -7.32
CA HIS A 68 -3.55 11.11 -6.65
C HIS A 68 -3.31 11.18 -5.14
N ILE A 69 -3.06 10.03 -4.50
CA ILE A 69 -2.71 9.97 -3.06
C ILE A 69 -1.44 10.79 -2.81
N ASN A 70 -0.36 10.51 -3.54
CA ASN A 70 0.92 11.20 -3.38
C ASN A 70 0.79 12.72 -3.53
N LYS A 71 0.05 13.20 -4.53
CA LYS A 71 -0.20 14.63 -4.71
C LYS A 71 -0.86 15.28 -3.49
N ARG A 72 -1.80 14.58 -2.84
CA ARG A 72 -2.54 15.12 -1.68
C ARG A 72 -1.77 15.01 -0.37
N VAL A 73 -0.98 13.95 -0.18
CA VAL A 73 -0.29 13.72 1.10
C VAL A 73 1.10 14.35 1.15
N LYS A 74 1.78 14.56 0.02
CA LYS A 74 3.20 14.99 -0.02
C LYS A 74 3.48 16.28 0.74
N HIS A 75 2.57 17.24 0.72
CA HIS A 75 2.75 18.56 1.38
C HIS A 75 1.94 18.70 2.67
N ARG A 76 1.37 17.59 3.18
CA ARG A 76 0.42 17.58 4.28
C ARG A 76 0.74 16.45 5.26
N PRO A 77 1.78 16.58 6.10
CA PRO A 77 2.20 15.54 7.05
C PRO A 77 1.11 15.18 8.08
N GLU A 78 0.14 16.05 8.32
CA GLU A 78 -1.00 15.86 9.21
C GLU A 78 -1.94 14.72 8.79
N ILE A 79 -1.93 14.34 7.51
CA ILE A 79 -2.74 13.22 7.02
C ILE A 79 -2.05 11.91 7.38
N SER A 80 -2.56 11.18 8.37
CA SER A 80 -2.03 9.86 8.72
C SER A 80 -2.25 8.85 7.59
N LEU A 81 -1.27 7.95 7.43
CA LEU A 81 -1.32 6.82 6.52
C LEU A 81 -1.45 5.52 7.33
N PRO A 82 -2.09 4.46 6.79
CA PRO A 82 -2.35 3.23 7.53
C PRO A 82 -1.09 2.38 7.71
N MET A 83 -0.21 2.78 8.63
CA MET A 83 1.11 2.16 8.84
C MET A 83 1.02 0.65 9.08
N LEU A 84 0.18 0.22 10.04
CA LEU A 84 0.07 -1.19 10.42
C LEU A 84 -0.45 -2.08 9.28
N ASP A 85 -1.40 -1.60 8.48
CA ASP A 85 -1.90 -2.33 7.32
C ASP A 85 -0.83 -2.48 6.24
N LEU A 86 -0.06 -1.41 6.00
CA LEU A 86 1.04 -1.42 5.04
C LEU A 86 2.14 -2.40 5.49
N TRP A 87 2.48 -2.41 6.77
CA TRP A 87 3.45 -3.34 7.35
C TRP A 87 2.96 -4.79 7.21
N ARG A 88 1.69 -5.05 7.55
CA ARG A 88 1.08 -6.37 7.39
C ARG A 88 1.19 -6.87 5.95
N ILE A 89 0.79 -6.06 4.96
CA ILE A 89 0.91 -6.42 3.54
C ILE A 89 2.37 -6.67 3.17
N TYR A 90 3.29 -5.84 3.64
CA TYR A 90 4.71 -5.99 3.33
C TYR A 90 5.30 -7.33 3.83
N THR A 91 4.98 -7.69 5.06
CA THR A 91 5.45 -8.93 5.72
C THR A 91 4.75 -10.19 5.25
N GLU A 92 3.62 -10.08 4.55
CA GLU A 92 2.88 -11.23 4.08
C GLU A 92 3.71 -12.06 3.10
N SER A 93 3.70 -13.39 3.28
CA SER A 93 4.52 -14.32 2.49
C SER A 93 4.09 -14.39 1.03
N THR A 94 2.81 -14.12 0.75
CA THR A 94 2.20 -14.12 -0.58
C THR A 94 2.43 -12.82 -1.34
N SER A 95 2.95 -11.77 -0.69
CA SER A 95 3.17 -10.47 -1.32
C SER A 95 4.25 -10.54 -2.39
N SER A 96 3.86 -10.14 -3.60
CA SER A 96 4.76 -10.07 -4.74
C SER A 96 5.81 -8.96 -4.57
N THR A 97 6.91 -9.06 -5.30
CA THR A 97 8.01 -8.07 -5.23
C THR A 97 7.53 -6.65 -5.53
N ILE A 98 6.63 -6.47 -6.52
CA ILE A 98 6.08 -5.16 -6.85
C ILE A 98 5.26 -4.58 -5.69
N VAL A 99 4.45 -5.41 -5.02
CA VAL A 99 3.67 -5.00 -3.84
C VAL A 99 4.61 -4.55 -2.73
N ARG A 100 5.65 -5.35 -2.41
CA ARG A 100 6.64 -5.02 -1.37
C ARG A 100 7.39 -3.71 -1.66
N ASN A 101 7.80 -3.50 -2.91
CA ASN A 101 8.52 -2.29 -3.33
C ASN A 101 7.68 -1.03 -3.21
N PHE A 102 6.36 -1.11 -3.45
CA PHE A 102 5.47 0.02 -3.22
C PHE A 102 5.12 0.17 -1.74
N CYS A 103 4.86 -0.92 -1.03
CA CYS A 103 4.60 -0.92 0.41
C CYS A 103 5.70 -0.19 1.18
N ILE A 104 6.99 -0.50 0.93
CA ILE A 104 8.08 0.07 1.72
C ILE A 104 8.15 1.61 1.62
N VAL A 105 7.85 2.17 0.45
CA VAL A 105 7.81 3.63 0.23
C VAL A 105 6.70 4.27 1.08
N TYR A 106 5.51 3.67 1.10
CA TYR A 106 4.41 4.18 1.92
C TYR A 106 4.61 3.91 3.41
N ILE A 107 5.31 2.83 3.79
CA ILE A 107 5.71 2.57 5.18
C ILE A 107 6.65 3.68 5.67
N GLU A 108 7.67 4.04 4.90
CA GLU A 108 8.56 5.15 5.23
C GLU A 108 7.77 6.45 5.41
N MET A 109 6.90 6.80 4.45
CA MET A 109 6.06 8.00 4.55
C MET A 109 5.09 7.96 5.74
N ALA A 110 4.53 6.80 6.08
CA ALA A 110 3.61 6.63 7.20
C ALA A 110 4.34 6.74 8.53
N PHE A 111 5.50 6.10 8.65
CA PHE A 111 6.33 6.08 9.85
C PHE A 111 6.82 7.48 10.20
N GLU A 112 7.23 8.29 9.21
CA GLU A 112 7.66 9.67 9.46
C GLU A 112 6.58 10.56 10.08
N ARG A 113 5.30 10.22 9.86
CA ARG A 113 4.12 10.96 10.37
C ARG A 113 3.66 10.52 11.75
N LEU A 114 4.19 9.41 12.27
CA LEU A 114 3.83 8.90 13.59
C LEU A 114 4.42 9.76 14.71
N LEU A 115 3.75 9.76 15.86
CA LEU A 115 4.28 10.34 17.09
C LEU A 115 5.44 9.48 17.62
N SER A 116 6.33 10.09 18.41
CA SER A 116 7.52 9.39 18.94
C SER A 116 7.18 8.16 19.76
N GLU A 117 6.07 8.18 20.50
CA GLU A 117 5.58 7.04 21.29
C GLU A 117 5.19 5.86 20.37
N ASP A 118 4.39 6.13 19.33
CA ASP A 118 3.97 5.11 18.36
C ASP A 118 5.17 4.53 17.60
N LYS A 119 6.15 5.36 17.24
CA LYS A 119 7.41 4.90 16.62
C LYS A 119 8.14 3.92 17.51
N GLY A 120 8.27 4.23 18.80
CA GLY A 120 8.89 3.34 19.78
C GLY A 120 8.16 2.01 19.93
N SER A 121 6.82 2.02 19.83
CA SER A 121 6.01 0.80 19.89
C SER A 121 6.15 -0.08 18.65
N ILE A 122 6.32 0.50 17.46
CA ILE A 122 6.34 -0.25 16.19
C ILE A 122 7.77 -0.62 15.75
N ALA A 123 8.78 0.11 16.20
CA ALA A 123 10.18 -0.15 15.85
C ALA A 123 10.64 -1.60 16.10
N PRO A 124 10.26 -2.29 17.20
CA PRO A 124 10.60 -3.69 17.39
C PRO A 124 10.04 -4.59 16.29
N ASP A 125 8.79 -4.39 15.89
CA ASP A 125 8.12 -5.19 14.87
C ASP A 125 8.79 -5.05 13.49
N LEU A 126 9.26 -3.84 13.17
CA LEU A 126 10.03 -3.54 11.96
C LEU A 126 11.34 -4.34 11.87
N LEU A 127 11.97 -4.64 13.01
CA LEU A 127 13.24 -5.36 13.09
C LEU A 127 13.08 -6.88 13.06
N ILE A 128 11.87 -7.41 13.27
CA ILE A 128 11.62 -8.84 13.21
C ILE A 128 11.93 -9.35 11.80
N ASN A 129 12.76 -10.39 11.72
CA ASN A 129 13.16 -11.03 10.47
C ASN A 129 13.83 -10.09 9.45
N ILE A 130 14.42 -8.97 9.89
CA ILE A 130 15.05 -8.00 8.99
C ILE A 130 16.12 -8.63 8.08
N SER A 131 16.82 -9.67 8.54
CA SER A 131 17.80 -10.43 7.76
C SER A 131 17.22 -11.11 6.52
N ASN A 132 15.91 -11.39 6.50
CA ASN A 132 15.23 -12.08 5.40
C ASN A 132 14.70 -11.10 4.34
N VAL A 133 14.86 -9.81 4.58
CA VAL A 133 14.41 -8.74 3.72
C VAL A 133 15.51 -8.40 2.71
N THR A 134 15.19 -7.82 1.55
CA THR A 134 16.23 -7.36 0.60
C THR A 134 17.14 -6.30 1.23
N GLU A 135 18.43 -6.28 0.89
CA GLU A 135 19.40 -5.33 1.47
C GLU A 135 18.95 -3.86 1.36
N GLN A 136 18.33 -3.50 0.24
CA GLN A 136 17.78 -2.17 0.04
C GLN A 136 16.71 -1.83 1.08
N HIS A 137 15.76 -2.73 1.32
CA HIS A 137 14.70 -2.49 2.30
C HIS A 137 15.21 -2.58 3.74
N GLN A 138 16.21 -3.43 4.03
CA GLN A 138 16.89 -3.45 5.32
C GLN A 138 17.45 -2.06 5.66
N GLY A 139 18.16 -1.44 4.71
CA GLY A 139 18.73 -0.10 4.91
C GLY A 139 17.67 0.98 5.17
N ILE A 140 16.50 0.88 4.52
CA ILE A 140 15.37 1.79 4.77
C ILE A 140 14.83 1.56 6.18
N ILE A 141 14.50 0.31 6.54
CA ILE A 141 13.93 -0.04 7.84
C ILE A 141 14.86 0.38 8.99
N LEU A 142 16.16 0.10 8.89
CA LEU A 142 17.16 0.49 9.89
C LEU A 142 17.21 2.01 10.07
N ARG A 143 17.05 2.79 9.00
CA ARG A 143 16.99 4.25 9.08
C ARG A 143 15.73 4.76 9.76
N LEU A 144 14.60 4.06 9.58
CA LEU A 144 13.35 4.42 10.24
C LEU A 144 13.44 4.25 11.75
N VAL A 145 13.95 3.11 12.23
CA VAL A 145 13.99 2.81 13.67
C VAL A 145 15.02 3.62 14.47
N VAL A 146 16.00 4.24 13.80
CA VAL A 146 17.01 5.09 14.44
C VAL A 146 16.54 6.55 14.60
N LYS A 147 15.44 6.95 13.95
CA LYS A 147 14.85 8.28 14.05
C LYS A 147 13.92 8.40 15.26
#